data_AF-A0A165JWX6-F1
#
_entry.id   AF-A0A165JWX6-F1
#
_cell.length_a   1.000
_cell.length_b   1.000
_cell.length_c   1.000
_cell.angle_alpha   90.00
_cell.angle_beta   90.00
_cell.angle_gamma   90.00
#
_symmetry.space_group_name_H-M   'P 1'
#
loop_
_entity.id
_entity.type
_entity.pdbx_description
1 polymer ?
#
loop_
_entity_poly.entity_id
_entity_poly.type
_entity_poly.pdbx_seq_one_letter_code
_entity_poly.pdbx_strand_id
1 'polypeptide(L)'
;PASQLSETQKVYLRDELRAFASLSLSPLPDYQVLSLSVDEAFRDKILVLVYDMTSQPAQLTGFASSIWLDIPGVPQRVLHIGLAVVAPGARYGGLTYEMNGRILLHTLMNVYPGGHWITNLSSAPNVLGKFGDFTAQPYPSPFCVTASWAVSIPSETHLQIARWIDANARARMHISPVSVFDERTFVFKDLNVGTAFTKDIDDDACQHRNEGRNVFYKRLLRKHHADGVLQVGWVDPQRCAKLVLSPDFRALRDVAHNLKAML
;
A
#
# COMPACT_ATOMS: atom_id res chain seq x y z
N PRO A 1 -13.51 -13.49 -6.77
CA PRO A 1 -12.78 -12.61 -7.71
C PRO A 1 -13.66 -11.47 -8.20
N ALA A 2 -13.12 -10.25 -8.35
CA ALA A 2 -13.87 -9.17 -8.98
C ALA A 2 -14.36 -9.52 -10.41
N SER A 3 -13.68 -10.45 -11.08
CA SER A 3 -14.09 -11.03 -12.36
C SER A 3 -15.37 -11.87 -12.30
N GLN A 4 -15.84 -12.26 -11.11
CA GLN A 4 -17.09 -12.97 -10.89
C GLN A 4 -18.28 -12.02 -10.59
N LEU A 5 -18.01 -10.73 -10.39
CA LEU A 5 -19.04 -9.74 -10.18
C LEU A 5 -19.66 -9.32 -11.52
N SER A 6 -20.99 -9.24 -11.57
CA SER A 6 -21.68 -8.57 -12.68
C SER A 6 -21.35 -7.07 -12.68
N GLU A 7 -21.55 -6.40 -13.81
CA GLU A 7 -21.33 -4.95 -13.90
C GLU A 7 -22.16 -4.17 -12.87
N THR A 8 -23.42 -4.57 -12.64
CA THR A 8 -24.26 -3.97 -11.60
C THR A 8 -23.67 -4.16 -10.20
N GLN A 9 -23.13 -5.34 -9.90
CA GLN A 9 -22.48 -5.59 -8.61
C GLN A 9 -21.19 -4.78 -8.44
N LYS A 10 -20.41 -4.60 -9.51
CA LYS A 10 -19.21 -3.75 -9.50
C LYS A 10 -19.57 -2.29 -9.23
N VAL A 11 -20.61 -1.77 -9.89
CA VAL A 11 -21.12 -0.40 -9.66
C VAL A 11 -21.52 -0.23 -8.19
N TYR A 12 -22.36 -1.13 -7.66
CA TYR A 12 -22.81 -1.08 -6.28
C TYR A 12 -21.64 -1.12 -5.29
N LEU A 13 -20.71 -2.06 -5.47
CA LEU A 13 -19.56 -2.20 -4.60
C LEU A 13 -18.65 -0.96 -4.66
N ARG A 14 -18.38 -0.42 -5.85
CA ARG A 14 -17.61 0.82 -6.00
C ARG A 14 -18.27 1.97 -5.25
N ASP A 15 -19.58 2.14 -5.39
CA ASP A 15 -20.32 3.25 -4.78
C ASP A 15 -20.35 3.11 -3.24
N GLU A 16 -20.51 1.89 -2.72
CA GLU A 16 -20.36 1.58 -1.29
C GLU A 16 -18.95 1.94 -0.78
N LEU A 17 -17.89 1.53 -1.49
CA LEU A 17 -16.51 1.82 -1.10
C LEU A 17 -16.17 3.31 -1.18
N ARG A 18 -16.71 4.04 -2.16
CA ARG A 18 -16.58 5.50 -2.27
C ARG A 18 -17.30 6.21 -1.14
N ALA A 19 -18.53 5.80 -0.82
CA ALA A 19 -19.27 6.33 0.32
C ALA A 19 -18.51 6.08 1.64
N PHE A 20 -18.02 4.86 1.86
CA PHE A 20 -17.21 4.53 3.03
C PHE A 20 -15.90 5.33 3.09
N ALA A 21 -15.19 5.47 1.97
CA ALA A 21 -13.93 6.20 1.91
C ALA A 21 -14.09 7.70 2.20
N SER A 22 -15.24 8.28 1.83
CA SER A 22 -15.54 9.70 2.11
C SER A 22 -15.60 10.03 3.60
N LEU A 23 -15.77 9.02 4.47
CA LEU A 23 -15.70 9.18 5.92
C LEU A 23 -14.30 9.55 6.42
N SER A 24 -13.26 9.31 5.61
CA SER A 24 -11.86 9.51 6.00
C SER A 24 -11.02 10.29 4.98
N LEU A 25 -11.48 10.38 3.72
CA LEU A 25 -10.75 11.03 2.63
C LEU A 25 -11.57 12.23 2.12
N SER A 26 -10.99 13.42 2.24
CA SER A 26 -11.54 14.66 1.68
C SER A 26 -10.41 15.50 1.08
N PRO A 27 -10.45 15.84 -0.22
CA PRO A 27 -11.43 15.36 -1.21
C PRO A 27 -11.28 13.85 -1.49
N LEU A 28 -12.36 13.20 -1.94
CA LEU A 28 -12.33 11.79 -2.32
C LEU A 28 -11.55 11.62 -3.64
N PRO A 29 -10.48 10.80 -3.68
CA PRO A 29 -9.66 10.67 -4.88
C PRO A 29 -10.32 9.78 -5.95
N ASP A 30 -10.02 10.07 -7.21
CA ASP A 30 -10.31 9.22 -8.37
C ASP A 30 -9.11 8.27 -8.59
N TYR A 31 -9.07 7.16 -7.83
CA TYR A 31 -7.88 6.31 -7.72
C TYR A 31 -8.20 4.87 -7.26
N GLN A 32 -7.58 3.89 -7.91
CA GLN A 32 -7.81 2.45 -7.69
C GLN A 32 -9.30 2.05 -7.67
N VAL A 33 -9.74 1.27 -6.68
CA VAL A 33 -11.15 0.86 -6.53
C VAL A 33 -12.10 2.05 -6.33
N LEU A 34 -11.57 3.23 -6.01
CA LEU A 34 -12.35 4.47 -5.95
C LEU A 34 -12.46 5.16 -7.30
N SER A 35 -11.91 4.62 -8.39
CA SER A 35 -12.01 5.25 -9.72
C SER A 35 -13.48 5.48 -10.11
N LEU A 36 -13.78 6.62 -10.73
CA LEU A 36 -15.09 6.91 -11.31
C LEU A 36 -15.42 5.95 -12.47
N SER A 37 -14.41 5.39 -13.13
CA SER A 37 -14.56 4.33 -14.13
C SER A 37 -14.68 2.97 -13.44
N VAL A 38 -15.80 2.28 -13.64
CA VAL A 38 -16.01 0.92 -13.11
C VAL A 38 -14.96 -0.05 -13.63
N ASP A 39 -14.63 0.06 -14.92
CA ASP A 39 -13.64 -0.82 -15.53
C ASP A 39 -12.26 -0.60 -14.88
N GLU A 40 -11.81 0.65 -14.74
CA GLU A 40 -10.54 0.94 -14.06
C GLU A 40 -10.55 0.53 -12.58
N ALA A 41 -11.70 0.65 -11.90
CA ALA A 41 -11.85 0.29 -10.50
C ALA A 41 -11.64 -1.20 -10.23
N PHE A 42 -11.79 -2.08 -11.23
CA PHE A 42 -11.71 -3.54 -11.03
C PHE A 42 -10.78 -4.30 -11.99
N ARG A 43 -10.27 -3.67 -13.07
CA ARG A 43 -9.51 -4.34 -14.15
C ARG A 43 -8.31 -5.16 -13.67
N ASP A 44 -7.52 -4.62 -12.74
CA ASP A 44 -6.20 -5.14 -12.37
C ASP A 44 -5.99 -5.15 -10.85
N LYS A 45 -7.10 -5.33 -10.10
CA LYS A 45 -7.11 -5.15 -8.65
C LYS A 45 -7.03 -6.45 -7.86
N ILE A 46 -6.41 -6.35 -6.69
CA ILE A 46 -6.71 -7.21 -5.55
C ILE A 46 -7.44 -6.34 -4.53
N LEU A 47 -8.58 -6.83 -4.04
CA LEU A 47 -9.42 -6.13 -3.08
C LEU A 47 -9.57 -6.98 -1.82
N VAL A 48 -9.38 -6.37 -0.67
CA VAL A 48 -9.70 -6.98 0.63
C VAL A 48 -10.70 -6.09 1.33
N LEU A 49 -11.81 -6.69 1.76
CA LEU A 49 -12.87 -6.03 2.51
C LEU A 49 -12.89 -6.58 3.94
N VAL A 50 -13.11 -5.70 4.90
CA VAL A 50 -13.18 -6.03 6.32
C VAL A 50 -14.53 -5.59 6.85
N TYR A 51 -15.32 -6.55 7.32
CA TYR A 51 -16.62 -6.30 7.93
C TYR A 51 -16.55 -6.56 9.43
N ASP A 52 -17.19 -5.70 10.21
CA ASP A 52 -17.58 -6.02 11.58
C ASP A 52 -18.87 -6.83 11.54
N MET A 53 -18.79 -8.09 11.95
CA MET A 53 -19.93 -9.01 12.02
C MET A 53 -20.67 -8.95 13.35
N THR A 54 -20.17 -8.20 14.34
CA THR A 54 -20.89 -8.00 15.61
C THR A 54 -22.08 -7.06 15.44
N SER A 55 -21.98 -6.15 14.46
CA SER A 55 -23.07 -5.31 13.99
C SER A 55 -24.05 -6.10 13.11
N GLN A 56 -25.35 -5.82 13.23
CA GLN A 56 -26.39 -6.36 12.34
C GLN A 56 -27.18 -5.20 11.69
N PRO A 57 -27.11 -5.03 10.35
CA PRO A 57 -26.31 -5.81 9.40
C PRO A 57 -24.80 -5.63 9.60
N ALA A 58 -24.01 -6.58 9.09
CA ALA A 58 -22.55 -6.48 9.14
C ALA A 58 -22.08 -5.18 8.48
N GLN A 59 -21.20 -4.45 9.16
CA GLN A 59 -20.79 -3.12 8.72
C GLN A 59 -19.39 -3.16 8.12
N LEU A 60 -19.18 -2.49 6.98
CA LEU A 60 -17.83 -2.32 6.44
C LEU A 60 -16.99 -1.46 7.41
N THR A 61 -15.84 -1.98 7.81
CA THR A 61 -14.93 -1.36 8.79
C THR A 61 -13.58 -1.00 8.18
N GLY A 62 -13.26 -1.56 7.02
CA GLY A 62 -12.10 -1.16 6.23
C GLY A 62 -11.99 -1.90 4.91
N PHE A 63 -11.16 -1.38 4.02
CA PHE A 63 -10.76 -2.07 2.80
C PHE A 63 -9.33 -1.73 2.41
N ALA A 64 -8.70 -2.62 1.64
CA ALA A 64 -7.45 -2.36 0.95
C ALA A 64 -7.59 -2.74 -0.53
N SER A 65 -7.06 -1.88 -1.39
CA SER A 65 -6.99 -2.11 -2.82
C SER A 65 -5.52 -2.07 -3.25
N SER A 66 -5.16 -2.95 -4.17
CA SER A 66 -3.83 -3.03 -4.75
C SER A 66 -3.96 -3.22 -6.24
N ILE A 67 -2.97 -2.73 -6.99
CA ILE A 67 -2.97 -2.80 -8.46
C ILE A 67 -1.79 -3.63 -8.96
N TRP A 68 -2.00 -4.36 -10.05
CA TRP A 68 -0.92 -5.00 -10.78
C TRP A 68 -0.35 -4.08 -11.87
N LEU A 69 0.97 -3.99 -11.94
CA LEU A 69 1.72 -3.24 -12.93
C LEU A 69 2.49 -4.19 -13.84
N ASP A 70 2.26 -4.07 -15.14
CA ASP A 70 2.97 -4.81 -16.18
C ASP A 70 4.18 -3.99 -16.65
N ILE A 71 5.36 -4.29 -16.11
CA ILE A 71 6.59 -3.50 -16.35
C ILE A 71 7.49 -4.27 -17.32
N PRO A 72 7.74 -3.75 -18.54
CA PRO A 72 8.63 -4.39 -19.51
C PRO A 72 10.01 -4.67 -18.93
N GLY A 73 10.48 -5.91 -19.10
CA GLY A 73 11.76 -6.40 -18.61
C GLY A 73 11.78 -6.79 -17.13
N VAL A 74 10.68 -6.64 -16.40
CA VAL A 74 10.48 -7.27 -15.08
C VAL A 74 9.69 -8.58 -15.32
N PRO A 75 10.22 -9.77 -14.98
CA PRO A 75 9.61 -11.04 -15.38
C PRO A 75 8.20 -11.30 -14.85
N GLN A 76 7.83 -10.66 -13.75
CA GLN A 76 6.55 -10.83 -13.07
C GLN A 76 5.85 -9.47 -12.98
N ARG A 77 4.52 -9.50 -12.87
CA ARG A 77 3.75 -8.29 -12.58
C ARG A 77 4.18 -7.75 -11.21
N VAL A 78 4.32 -6.44 -11.12
CA VAL A 78 4.68 -5.76 -9.87
C VAL A 78 3.41 -5.35 -9.15
N LEU A 79 3.27 -5.73 -7.89
CA LEU A 79 2.11 -5.35 -7.09
C LEU A 79 2.31 -3.97 -6.46
N HIS A 80 1.30 -3.11 -6.44
CA HIS A 80 1.35 -1.84 -5.72
C HIS A 80 0.22 -1.78 -4.68
N ILE A 81 0.56 -1.62 -3.39
CA ILE A 81 -0.38 -1.71 -2.24
C ILE A 81 -0.95 -0.37 -1.76
N GLY A 82 -0.93 0.66 -2.61
CA GLY A 82 -1.07 2.06 -2.19
C GLY A 82 -2.45 2.58 -1.77
N LEU A 83 -3.46 1.75 -1.49
CA LEU A 83 -4.73 2.23 -0.93
C LEU A 83 -5.23 1.31 0.18
N ALA A 84 -5.32 1.85 1.39
CA ALA A 84 -6.01 1.23 2.50
C ALA A 84 -6.82 2.28 3.25
N VAL A 85 -8.10 1.99 3.50
CA VAL A 85 -9.01 2.86 4.24
C VAL A 85 -9.60 2.08 5.40
N VAL A 86 -9.58 2.69 6.58
CA VAL A 86 -10.11 2.11 7.81
C VAL A 86 -11.05 3.12 8.44
N ALA A 87 -12.20 2.64 8.93
CA ALA A 87 -13.19 3.47 9.61
C ALA A 87 -12.52 4.27 10.75
N PRO A 88 -12.87 5.55 10.96
CA PRO A 88 -12.25 6.38 12.00
C PRO A 88 -12.21 5.72 13.39
N GLY A 89 -13.31 5.07 13.80
CA GLY A 89 -13.43 4.37 15.09
C GLY A 89 -12.66 3.04 15.20
N ALA A 90 -12.16 2.50 14.09
CA ALA A 90 -11.41 1.24 14.05
C ALA A 90 -9.91 1.43 13.74
N ARG A 91 -9.44 2.69 13.73
CA ARG A 91 -8.01 3.00 13.53
C ARG A 91 -7.18 2.45 14.70
N TYR A 92 -5.88 2.28 14.47
CA TYR A 92 -4.91 1.77 15.45
C TYR A 92 -5.06 0.30 15.87
N GLY A 93 -6.09 -0.43 15.40
CA GLY A 93 -6.27 -1.87 15.63
C GLY A 93 -5.45 -2.81 14.74
N GLY A 94 -4.46 -2.31 13.99
CA GLY A 94 -3.63 -3.13 13.10
C GLY A 94 -4.28 -3.55 11.77
N LEU A 95 -5.51 -3.12 11.47
CA LEU A 95 -6.27 -3.55 10.28
C LEU A 95 -5.54 -3.33 8.95
N THR A 96 -4.81 -2.23 8.77
CA THR A 96 -4.02 -2.00 7.54
C THR A 96 -2.91 -3.04 7.36
N TYR A 97 -2.27 -3.46 8.45
CA TYR A 97 -1.24 -4.49 8.42
C TYR A 97 -1.85 -5.85 8.05
N GLU A 98 -3.01 -6.16 8.62
CA GLU A 98 -3.79 -7.37 8.35
C GLU A 98 -4.25 -7.47 6.90
N MET A 99 -4.87 -6.42 6.35
CA MET A 99 -5.35 -6.41 4.97
C MET A 99 -4.20 -6.58 3.97
N ASN A 100 -3.10 -5.85 4.17
CA ASN A 100 -1.92 -6.00 3.33
C ASN A 100 -1.31 -7.41 3.46
N GLY A 101 -1.22 -7.95 4.68
CA GLY A 101 -0.78 -9.32 4.89
C GLY A 101 -1.61 -10.36 4.13
N ARG A 102 -2.94 -10.18 4.06
CA ARG A 102 -3.84 -11.05 3.27
C ARG A 102 -3.60 -10.93 1.77
N ILE A 103 -3.37 -9.72 1.28
CA ILE A 103 -2.98 -9.49 -0.12
C ILE A 103 -1.69 -10.26 -0.42
N LEU A 104 -0.64 -10.07 0.40
CA LEU A 104 0.65 -10.75 0.21
C LEU A 104 0.51 -12.28 0.28
N LEU A 105 -0.20 -12.80 1.28
CA LEU A 105 -0.41 -14.24 1.42
C LEU A 105 -1.18 -14.81 0.22
N HIS A 106 -2.22 -14.13 -0.25
CA HIS A 106 -2.96 -14.54 -1.44
C HIS A 106 -2.05 -14.60 -2.68
N THR A 107 -1.26 -13.56 -2.91
CA THR A 107 -0.34 -13.52 -4.06
C THR A 107 0.70 -14.62 -4.01
N LEU A 108 1.28 -14.92 -2.84
CA LEU A 108 2.23 -16.02 -2.69
C LEU A 108 1.57 -17.39 -2.87
N MET A 109 0.37 -17.60 -2.34
CA MET A 109 -0.26 -18.93 -2.43
C MET A 109 -0.85 -19.22 -3.81
N ASN A 110 -1.29 -18.19 -4.55
CA ASN A 110 -2.14 -18.39 -5.73
C ASN A 110 -1.58 -17.78 -7.03
N VAL A 111 -0.63 -16.85 -6.96
CA VAL A 111 -0.16 -16.10 -8.14
C VAL A 111 1.34 -16.30 -8.38
N TYR A 112 2.18 -15.97 -7.40
CA TYR A 112 3.64 -16.03 -7.48
C TYR A 112 4.24 -16.72 -6.25
N PRO A 113 4.19 -18.06 -6.16
CA PRO A 113 4.72 -18.82 -5.02
C PRO A 113 6.23 -18.70 -4.82
N GLY A 114 6.98 -18.33 -5.87
CA GLY A 114 8.40 -18.03 -5.79
C GLY A 114 8.74 -16.64 -5.24
N GLY A 115 7.73 -15.82 -4.93
CA GLY A 115 7.91 -14.39 -4.62
C GLY A 115 7.71 -13.50 -5.84
N HIS A 116 7.52 -12.20 -5.58
CA HIS A 116 7.31 -11.18 -6.61
C HIS A 116 7.69 -9.78 -6.11
N TRP A 117 7.88 -8.85 -7.05
CA TRP A 117 8.15 -7.45 -6.74
C TRP A 117 6.89 -6.72 -6.28
N ILE A 118 7.07 -5.83 -5.31
CA ILE A 118 6.01 -4.99 -4.76
C ILE A 118 6.49 -3.56 -4.59
N THR A 119 5.57 -2.62 -4.66
CA THR A 119 5.81 -1.20 -4.39
C THR A 119 4.80 -0.62 -3.39
N ASN A 120 5.25 0.44 -2.73
CA ASN A 120 4.43 1.30 -1.88
C ASN A 120 4.78 2.76 -2.17
N LEU A 121 3.82 3.66 -2.02
CA LEU A 121 4.03 5.09 -2.18
C LEU A 121 3.36 5.81 -1.01
N SER A 122 4.15 6.45 -0.14
CA SER A 122 3.62 7.07 1.07
C SER A 122 4.47 8.22 1.58
N SER A 123 3.83 9.14 2.29
CA SER A 123 4.45 10.23 3.05
C SER A 123 4.57 9.89 4.56
N ALA A 124 3.99 8.78 5.01
CA ALA A 124 3.88 8.47 6.44
C ALA A 124 4.96 7.47 6.90
N PRO A 125 5.87 7.86 7.82
CA PRO A 125 6.94 6.99 8.31
C PRO A 125 6.48 5.62 8.85
N ASN A 126 5.30 5.53 9.46
CA ASN A 126 4.73 4.27 9.94
C ASN A 126 4.38 3.30 8.80
N VAL A 127 3.86 3.79 7.68
CA VAL A 127 3.58 2.99 6.47
C VAL A 127 4.89 2.59 5.82
N LEU A 128 5.80 3.54 5.65
CA LEU A 128 7.11 3.30 5.03
C LEU A 128 7.97 2.30 5.81
N GLY A 129 7.93 2.39 7.14
CA GLY A 129 8.61 1.45 8.03
C GLY A 129 8.03 0.05 7.94
N LYS A 130 6.69 -0.08 7.95
CA LYS A 130 6.01 -1.38 7.85
C LYS A 130 6.23 -2.08 6.52
N PHE A 131 6.34 -1.34 5.42
CA PHE A 131 6.69 -1.92 4.11
C PHE A 131 8.00 -2.73 4.18
N GLY A 132 8.99 -2.22 4.90
CA GLY A 132 10.25 -2.91 5.11
C GLY A 132 10.15 -4.17 5.99
N ASP A 133 9.08 -4.35 6.76
CA ASP A 133 8.84 -5.59 7.50
C ASP A 133 8.44 -6.71 6.55
N PHE A 134 7.58 -6.42 5.57
CA PHE A 134 7.04 -7.37 4.60
C PHE A 134 8.00 -7.80 3.49
N THR A 135 9.01 -6.99 3.21
CA THR A 135 9.82 -7.13 2.00
C THR A 135 11.28 -7.46 2.29
N ALA A 136 11.88 -8.23 1.40
CA ALA A 136 13.32 -8.40 1.28
C ALA A 136 13.91 -7.27 0.43
N GLN A 137 15.08 -6.79 0.87
CA GLN A 137 15.85 -5.74 0.18
C GLN A 137 15.04 -4.49 -0.23
N PRO A 138 14.19 -3.92 0.65
CA PRO A 138 13.46 -2.71 0.30
C PRO A 138 14.40 -1.56 0.00
N TYR A 139 14.08 -0.79 -1.04
CA TYR A 139 14.72 0.49 -1.33
C TYR A 139 13.66 1.58 -1.54
N PRO A 140 13.83 2.78 -0.95
CA PRO A 140 14.82 3.11 0.07
C PRO A 140 14.45 2.48 1.42
N SER A 141 15.47 2.15 2.24
CA SER A 141 15.26 1.59 3.57
C SER A 141 16.48 1.78 4.47
N PRO A 142 16.30 1.96 5.79
CA PRO A 142 17.42 2.02 6.74
C PRO A 142 18.02 0.63 7.09
N PHE A 143 17.49 -0.49 6.57
CA PHE A 143 17.90 -1.84 6.99
C PHE A 143 18.57 -2.70 5.91
N CYS A 144 19.15 -2.11 4.86
CA CYS A 144 20.06 -2.88 4.01
C CYS A 144 21.44 -2.95 4.66
N VAL A 145 21.96 -4.17 4.72
CA VAL A 145 23.15 -4.54 5.48
C VAL A 145 24.42 -3.99 4.80
N THR A 146 24.76 -2.74 5.07
CA THR A 146 26.15 -2.27 5.11
C THR A 146 26.26 -1.20 6.19
N ALA A 147 27.16 -1.41 7.13
CA ALA A 147 27.36 -0.54 8.30
C ALA A 147 27.52 0.94 7.93
N SER A 148 27.07 1.82 8.85
CA SER A 148 27.16 3.28 8.83
C SER A 148 26.32 4.01 7.77
N TRP A 149 25.04 4.31 8.08
CA TRP A 149 24.19 5.36 7.48
C TRP A 149 24.15 5.50 5.94
N ALA A 150 24.79 4.60 5.19
CA ALA A 150 24.81 4.57 3.75
C ALA A 150 23.42 4.12 3.32
N VAL A 151 22.73 5.01 2.62
CA VAL A 151 21.48 4.70 1.94
C VAL A 151 21.71 3.41 1.15
N SER A 152 20.79 2.45 1.27
CA SER A 152 20.82 1.24 0.45
C SER A 152 21.02 1.61 -1.01
N ILE A 153 21.80 0.86 -1.79
CA ILE A 153 21.96 1.18 -3.22
C ILE A 153 20.84 0.46 -3.98
N PRO A 154 20.04 1.15 -4.82
CA PRO A 154 19.01 0.48 -5.60
C PRO A 154 19.66 -0.49 -6.59
N SER A 155 19.12 -1.71 -6.71
CA SER A 155 19.49 -2.58 -7.82
C SER A 155 18.91 -2.07 -9.14
N GLU A 156 19.39 -2.59 -10.27
CA GLU A 156 18.85 -2.22 -11.59
C GLU A 156 17.33 -2.47 -11.67
N THR A 157 16.82 -3.53 -11.04
CA THR A 157 15.38 -3.80 -11.01
C THR A 157 14.61 -2.74 -10.21
N HIS A 158 15.17 -2.21 -9.12
CA HIS A 158 14.56 -1.10 -8.40
C HIS A 158 14.45 0.12 -9.31
N LEU A 159 15.55 0.48 -10.00
CA LEU A 159 15.60 1.62 -10.93
C LEU A 159 14.61 1.45 -12.09
N GLN A 160 14.57 0.27 -12.70
CA GLN A 160 13.67 -0.05 -13.80
C GLN A 160 12.19 0.08 -13.39
N ILE A 161 11.81 -0.46 -12.23
CA ILE A 161 10.45 -0.33 -11.69
C ILE A 161 10.11 1.14 -11.45
N ALA A 162 10.99 1.88 -10.79
CA ALA A 162 10.74 3.27 -10.43
C ALA A 162 10.64 4.21 -11.65
N ARG A 163 11.57 4.09 -12.60
CA ARG A 163 11.54 4.82 -13.87
C ARG A 163 10.27 4.53 -14.66
N TRP A 164 9.86 3.27 -14.73
CA TRP A 164 8.65 2.91 -15.44
C TRP A 164 7.39 3.49 -14.77
N ILE A 165 7.33 3.46 -13.43
CA ILE A 165 6.23 4.06 -12.67
C ILE A 165 6.15 5.56 -12.93
N ASP A 166 7.28 6.26 -12.85
CA ASP A 166 7.35 7.70 -13.12
C ASP A 166 6.91 8.03 -14.56
N ALA A 167 7.32 7.24 -15.54
CA ALA A 167 6.95 7.51 -16.93
C ALA A 167 5.51 7.10 -17.30
N ASN A 168 4.94 6.06 -16.68
CA ASN A 168 3.75 5.38 -17.21
C ASN A 168 2.60 5.19 -16.21
N ALA A 169 2.88 5.23 -14.91
CA ALA A 169 1.91 4.82 -13.88
C ALA A 169 1.45 5.97 -12.97
N ARG A 170 1.85 7.22 -13.24
CA ARG A 170 1.58 8.36 -12.37
C ARG A 170 0.11 8.50 -11.98
N ALA A 171 -0.79 8.58 -12.96
CA ALA A 171 -2.23 8.65 -12.71
C ALA A 171 -2.75 7.42 -11.95
N ARG A 172 -2.30 6.23 -12.35
CA ARG A 172 -2.68 4.95 -11.72
C ARG A 172 -2.20 4.80 -10.29
N MET A 173 -1.20 5.58 -9.85
CA MET A 173 -0.62 5.63 -8.50
C MET A 173 -0.93 6.94 -7.76
N HIS A 174 -1.88 7.74 -8.28
CA HIS A 174 -2.26 9.04 -7.73
C HIS A 174 -1.08 10.01 -7.54
N ILE A 175 -0.11 9.95 -8.44
CA ILE A 175 1.04 10.86 -8.47
C ILE A 175 0.64 12.13 -9.20
N SER A 176 0.68 13.26 -8.50
CA SER A 176 0.39 14.58 -9.08
C SER A 176 1.21 14.84 -10.35
N PRO A 177 0.64 15.35 -11.46
CA PRO A 177 1.38 15.66 -12.68
C PRO A 177 2.54 16.64 -12.49
N VAL A 178 2.46 17.52 -11.48
CA VAL A 178 3.53 18.49 -11.18
C VAL A 178 4.64 17.94 -10.31
N SER A 179 4.48 16.71 -9.77
CA SER A 179 5.46 16.13 -8.88
C SER A 179 6.77 15.82 -9.61
N VAL A 180 7.91 16.12 -8.98
CA VAL A 180 9.22 15.84 -9.56
C VAL A 180 9.79 14.59 -8.90
N PHE A 181 10.12 13.57 -9.70
CA PHE A 181 10.73 12.35 -9.22
C PHE A 181 12.25 12.51 -9.06
N ASP A 182 12.75 12.22 -7.87
CA ASP A 182 14.17 12.12 -7.57
C ASP A 182 14.59 10.65 -7.59
N GLU A 183 15.16 10.21 -8.71
CA GLU A 183 15.60 8.83 -8.92
C GLU A 183 16.65 8.37 -7.90
N ARG A 184 17.42 9.28 -7.29
CA ARG A 184 18.48 8.90 -6.34
C ARG A 184 17.94 8.54 -4.95
N THR A 185 16.74 8.96 -4.64
CA THR A 185 16.12 8.79 -3.32
C THR A 185 14.74 8.14 -3.39
N PHE A 186 14.23 7.94 -4.61
CA PHE A 186 12.86 7.55 -4.94
C PHE A 186 11.80 8.44 -4.27
N VAL A 187 12.09 9.74 -4.20
CA VAL A 187 11.17 10.73 -3.64
C VAL A 187 10.42 11.43 -4.76
N PHE A 188 9.09 11.39 -4.69
CA PHE A 188 8.21 12.27 -5.45
C PHE A 188 8.01 13.56 -4.67
N LYS A 189 8.61 14.65 -5.15
CA LYS A 189 8.47 15.98 -4.56
C LYS A 189 7.10 16.54 -4.90
N ASP A 190 6.39 17.10 -3.92
CA ASP A 190 5.06 17.69 -4.12
C ASP A 190 4.04 16.69 -4.70
N LEU A 191 4.14 15.42 -4.26
CA LEU A 191 3.31 14.29 -4.65
C LEU A 191 1.81 14.55 -4.42
N ASN A 192 1.46 15.04 -3.24
CA ASN A 192 0.10 15.04 -2.70
C ASN A 192 -0.47 16.45 -2.46
N VAL A 193 0.08 17.50 -3.08
CA VAL A 193 -0.35 18.89 -2.79
C VAL A 193 -1.86 19.03 -3.01
N GLY A 194 -2.58 19.38 -1.94
CA GLY A 194 -4.04 19.57 -1.97
C GLY A 194 -4.89 18.29 -2.00
N THR A 195 -4.30 17.11 -1.76
CA THR A 195 -5.03 15.83 -1.72
C THR A 195 -5.32 15.38 -0.29
N ALA A 196 -6.27 14.44 -0.14
CA ALA A 196 -6.59 13.80 1.14
C ALA A 196 -5.43 12.99 1.75
N PHE A 197 -4.36 12.77 0.98
CA PHE A 197 -3.16 12.05 1.41
C PHE A 197 -2.03 12.97 1.87
N THR A 198 -2.26 14.28 1.89
CA THR A 198 -1.35 15.21 2.56
C THR A 198 -1.30 14.86 4.04
N LYS A 199 -0.10 14.59 4.55
CA LYS A 199 0.15 14.30 5.96
C LYS A 199 1.24 15.23 6.48
N ASP A 200 1.09 15.67 7.72
CA ASP A 200 2.21 16.26 8.43
C ASP A 200 3.15 15.13 8.85
N ILE A 201 4.40 15.22 8.42
CA ILE A 201 5.43 14.24 8.75
C ILE A 201 5.76 14.21 10.24
N ASP A 202 5.43 15.27 10.96
CA ASP A 202 5.61 15.37 12.40
C ASP A 202 4.38 14.96 13.21
N ASP A 203 3.27 14.58 12.55
CA ASP A 203 2.09 14.01 13.21
C ASP A 203 2.47 12.68 13.88
N ASP A 204 2.16 12.55 15.18
CA ASP A 204 2.36 11.35 15.98
C ASP A 204 1.66 10.13 15.36
N ALA A 205 0.50 10.33 14.74
CA ALA A 205 -0.24 9.28 14.06
C ALA A 205 0.51 8.71 12.83
N CYS A 206 1.47 9.46 12.29
CA CYS A 206 2.31 9.05 11.17
C CYS A 206 3.63 8.41 11.61
N GLN A 207 3.97 8.41 12.91
CA GLN A 207 5.25 7.90 13.40
C GLN A 207 5.26 6.37 13.52
N HIS A 208 6.36 5.77 13.10
CA HIS A 208 6.65 4.37 13.34
C HIS A 208 7.08 4.14 14.80
N ARG A 209 6.80 2.94 15.36
CA ARG A 209 7.28 2.50 16.69
C ARG A 209 8.81 2.42 16.86
N ASN A 210 9.57 2.62 15.79
CA ASN A 210 11.02 2.50 15.76
C ASN A 210 11.55 3.85 15.29
N GLU A 211 12.18 4.57 16.20
CA GLU A 211 12.64 5.94 15.97
C GLU A 211 13.67 6.04 14.84
N GLY A 212 14.52 5.03 14.67
CA GLY A 212 15.48 4.97 13.57
C GLY A 212 14.81 5.01 12.19
N ARG A 213 13.63 4.39 12.06
CA ARG A 213 12.82 4.48 10.83
C ARG A 213 12.27 5.88 10.62
N ASN A 214 11.78 6.51 11.68
CA ASN A 214 11.27 7.88 11.63
C ASN A 214 12.38 8.85 11.19
N VAL A 215 13.55 8.77 11.83
CA VAL A 215 14.71 9.60 11.51
C VAL A 215 15.12 9.43 10.05
N PHE A 216 15.16 8.20 9.54
CA PHE A 216 15.52 7.95 8.15
C PHE A 216 14.53 8.59 7.17
N TYR A 217 13.23 8.29 7.28
CA TYR A 217 12.25 8.81 6.31
C TYR A 217 12.02 10.32 6.45
N LYS A 218 12.14 10.88 7.66
CA LYS A 218 12.12 12.33 7.88
C LYS A 218 13.26 13.07 7.20
N ARG A 219 14.40 12.41 6.96
CA ARG A 219 15.51 13.01 6.19
C ARG A 219 15.27 13.01 4.69
N LEU A 220 14.42 12.12 4.18
CA LEU A 220 14.09 12.04 2.75
C LEU A 220 12.97 13.02 2.35
N LEU A 221 12.06 13.29 3.27
CA LEU A 221 10.85 14.07 3.02
C LEU A 221 10.99 15.50 3.55
N ARG A 222 10.67 16.50 2.74
CA ARG A 222 10.75 17.90 3.18
C ARG A 222 9.60 18.22 4.13
N LYS A 223 9.92 18.84 5.26
CA LYS A 223 8.92 19.27 6.26
C LYS A 223 7.94 20.27 5.64
N HIS A 224 6.65 20.13 5.93
CA HIS A 224 5.54 20.94 5.39
C HIS A 224 5.36 20.88 3.85
N HIS A 225 6.01 19.94 3.17
CA HIS A 225 5.75 19.64 1.77
C HIS A 225 4.96 18.34 1.63
N ALA A 226 4.20 18.22 0.55
CA ALA A 226 3.41 17.03 0.25
C ALA A 226 4.23 15.96 -0.48
N ASP A 227 5.47 15.72 -0.04
CA ASP A 227 6.38 14.73 -0.64
C ASP A 227 5.92 13.30 -0.34
N GLY A 228 6.36 12.33 -1.14
CA GLY A 228 6.18 10.92 -0.84
C GLY A 228 7.31 10.05 -1.35
N VAL A 229 7.55 8.95 -0.66
CA VAL A 229 8.60 7.99 -0.98
C VAL A 229 8.00 6.80 -1.71
N LEU A 230 8.50 6.52 -2.92
CA LEU A 230 8.27 5.27 -3.62
C LEU A 230 9.23 4.23 -3.06
N GLN A 231 8.69 3.18 -2.45
CA GLN A 231 9.47 2.02 -2.04
C GLN A 231 9.24 0.89 -3.03
N VAL A 232 10.31 0.18 -3.35
CA VAL A 232 10.32 -1.04 -4.15
C VAL A 232 10.98 -2.13 -3.32
N GLY A 233 10.42 -3.32 -3.29
CA GLY A 233 10.96 -4.44 -2.54
C GLY A 233 10.50 -5.79 -3.08
N TRP A 234 11.12 -6.86 -2.60
CA TRP A 234 10.78 -8.22 -2.99
C TRP A 234 9.94 -8.91 -1.91
N VAL A 235 8.81 -9.49 -2.29
CA VAL A 235 8.02 -10.35 -1.40
C VAL A 235 8.66 -11.73 -1.37
N ASP A 236 9.36 -12.02 -0.27
CA ASP A 236 10.02 -13.31 -0.06
C ASP A 236 9.08 -14.30 0.68
N PRO A 237 8.83 -15.50 0.13
CA PRO A 237 7.94 -16.48 0.77
C PRO A 237 8.38 -16.89 2.18
N GLN A 238 9.69 -17.04 2.42
CA GLN A 238 10.21 -17.44 3.73
C GLN A 238 10.06 -16.31 4.75
N ARG A 239 10.28 -15.06 4.33
CA ARG A 239 10.04 -13.89 5.18
C ARG A 239 8.55 -13.73 5.50
N CYS A 240 7.69 -13.91 4.50
CA CYS A 240 6.25 -13.88 4.71
C CYS A 240 5.79 -14.99 5.67
N ALA A 241 6.31 -16.21 5.53
CA ALA A 241 6.02 -17.31 6.46
C ALA A 241 6.39 -16.94 7.92
N LYS A 242 7.57 -16.35 8.14
CA LYS A 242 7.98 -15.86 9.47
C LYS A 242 7.04 -14.79 10.02
N LEU A 243 6.58 -13.86 9.18
CA LEU A 243 5.64 -12.81 9.57
C LEU A 243 4.28 -13.39 9.96
N VAL A 244 3.73 -14.31 9.17
CA VAL A 244 2.43 -14.96 9.46
C VAL A 244 2.48 -15.77 10.75
N LEU A 245 3.63 -16.37 11.07
CA LEU A 245 3.83 -17.10 12.32
C LEU A 245 4.09 -16.18 13.53
N SER A 246 4.34 -14.89 13.31
CA SER A 246 4.70 -13.95 14.37
C SER A 246 3.49 -13.55 15.24
N PRO A 247 3.71 -13.19 16.52
CA PRO A 247 2.65 -12.68 17.38
C PRO A 247 2.09 -11.32 16.95
N ASP A 248 2.77 -10.57 16.09
CA ASP A 248 2.24 -9.29 15.59
C ASP A 248 1.16 -9.51 14.52
N PHE A 249 1.14 -10.70 13.91
CA PHE A 249 0.11 -11.15 12.96
C PHE A 249 -1.07 -11.83 13.70
N ARG A 250 -1.56 -11.16 14.75
CA ARG A 250 -2.51 -11.71 15.73
C ARG A 250 -3.98 -11.68 15.29
N ALA A 251 -4.37 -10.75 14.44
CA ALA A 251 -5.77 -10.64 14.01
C ALA A 251 -6.28 -11.94 13.34
N LEU A 252 -5.43 -12.72 12.68
CA LEU A 252 -5.85 -14.00 12.08
C LEU A 252 -6.11 -15.16 13.06
N ARG A 253 -5.63 -15.09 14.31
CA ARG A 253 -5.93 -16.13 15.32
C ARG A 253 -7.26 -15.88 16.05
N ASP A 254 -7.61 -14.62 16.26
CA ASP A 254 -8.84 -14.25 16.98
C ASP A 254 -10.01 -13.88 16.03
N VAL A 255 -9.73 -13.47 14.78
CA VAL A 255 -10.73 -13.03 13.79
C VAL A 255 -11.19 -14.17 12.85
N ALA A 256 -10.98 -15.42 13.25
CA ALA A 256 -11.53 -16.59 12.55
C ALA A 256 -13.07 -16.57 12.42
N HIS A 257 -13.77 -15.63 13.05
CA HIS A 257 -15.21 -15.49 12.96
C HIS A 257 -15.71 -14.42 11.96
N ASN A 258 -14.89 -13.43 11.51
CA ASN A 258 -15.47 -12.18 10.98
C ASN A 258 -14.93 -11.61 9.64
N LEU A 259 -14.19 -12.37 8.82
CA LEU A 259 -13.59 -11.82 7.59
C LEU A 259 -14.02 -12.54 6.31
N LYS A 260 -14.75 -11.85 5.44
CA LYS A 260 -15.00 -12.26 4.05
C LYS A 260 -14.07 -11.50 3.11
N ALA A 261 -12.96 -12.12 2.72
CA ALA A 261 -12.10 -11.58 1.68
C ALA A 261 -12.69 -11.89 0.30
N MET A 262 -13.03 -10.86 -0.48
CA MET A 262 -13.35 -11.01 -1.90
C MET A 262 -12.08 -10.81 -2.72
N LEU A 263 -11.25 -11.85 -2.73
CA LEU A 263 -10.12 -11.97 -3.65
C LEU A 263 -10.65 -12.16 -5.06
#